data_AF-A0A850M079-F1
#
_entry.id   AF-A0A850M079-F1
#
_cell.length_a   1.000
_cell.length_b   1.000
_cell.length_c   1.000
_cell.angle_alpha   90.00
_cell.angle_beta   90.00
_cell.angle_gamma   90.00
#
_symmetry.space_group_name_H-M   'P 1'
#
loop_
_entity.id
_entity.type
_entity.pdbx_description
1 polymer ?
#
loop_
_entity_poly.entity_id
_entity_poly.type
_entity_poly.pdbx_seq_one_letter_code
_entity_poly.pdbx_strand_id
1 'polypeptide(L)' 'ITTGGSTLKAIEVISNYPSVQIAGVIALVDREEGGTENITNRGFKLISIFKEKELIEYSKSLKF' A
#
# COMPACT_ATOMS: atom_id res chain seq x y z
N ILE A 1 -0.13 2.05 3.78
CA ILE A 1 0.05 2.92 2.60
C ILE A 1 -0.53 4.27 2.95
N THR A 2 0.22 5.35 2.76
CA THR A 2 -0.27 6.75 2.82
C THR A 2 -0.32 7.29 1.39
N THR A 3 0.69 8.07 0.98
CA THR A 3 0.89 8.52 -0.40
C THR A 3 1.65 7.50 -1.27
N GLY A 4 2.20 6.45 -0.66
CA GLY A 4 2.96 5.39 -1.35
C GLY A 4 4.43 5.73 -1.63
N GLY A 5 4.92 6.92 -1.25
CA GLY A 5 6.28 7.38 -1.61
C GLY A 5 7.42 6.45 -1.17
N SER A 6 7.37 5.93 0.05
CA SER A 6 8.40 4.99 0.55
C SER A 6 8.36 3.64 -0.19
N THR A 7 7.17 3.12 -0.46
CA THR A 7 6.97 1.88 -1.24
C THR A 7 7.51 2.03 -2.66
N LEU A 8 7.23 3.16 -3.33
CA LEU A 8 7.69 3.43 -4.68
C LEU A 8 9.21 3.59 -4.76
N LYS A 9 9.82 4.23 -3.76
CA LYS A 9 11.27 4.31 -3.67
C LYS A 9 11.92 2.93 -3.52
N ALA A 10 11.32 2.04 -2.72
CA ALA A 10 11.80 0.66 -2.60
C ALA A 10 11.68 -0.11 -3.92
N ILE A 11 10.54 0.05 -4.61
CA ILE A 11 10.30 -0.52 -5.95
C ILE A 11 11.36 -0.03 -6.94
N GLU A 12 11.65 1.26 -6.97
CA GLU A 12 12.66 1.85 -7.86
C GLU A 12 14.05 1.24 -7.62
N VAL A 13 14.47 1.13 -6.35
CA VAL A 13 15.74 0.50 -5.99
C VAL A 13 15.79 -0.95 -6.45
N ILE A 14 14.74 -1.73 -6.18
CA ILE A 14 14.66 -3.16 -6.54
C ILE A 14 14.59 -3.35 -8.07
N SER A 15 14.02 -2.40 -8.81
CA SER A 15 13.90 -2.48 -10.27
C SER A 15 15.25 -2.34 -10.99
N ASN A 16 16.30 -1.85 -10.32
CA ASN A 16 17.66 -1.79 -10.88
C ASN A 16 18.36 -3.17 -10.92
N TYR A 17 17.77 -4.22 -10.35
CA TYR A 17 18.35 -5.56 -10.34
C TYR A 17 17.78 -6.40 -11.51
N PRO A 18 18.62 -6.84 -12.48
CA PRO A 18 18.19 -7.39 -13.77
C PRO A 18 17.46 -8.73 -13.70
N SER A 19 17.41 -9.38 -12.55
CA SER A 19 16.76 -10.69 -12.35
C SER A 19 15.71 -10.68 -11.25
N VAL A 20 15.29 -9.50 -10.80
CA VAL A 20 14.26 -9.37 -9.77
C VAL A 20 12.97 -8.88 -10.38
N GLN A 21 11.89 -9.63 -10.12
CA GLN A 21 10.54 -9.25 -10.50
C GLN A 21 9.75 -8.89 -9.25
N ILE A 22 9.12 -7.71 -9.27
CA ILE A 22 8.22 -7.28 -8.21
C ILE A 22 6.82 -7.82 -8.53
N ALA A 23 6.38 -8.83 -7.78
CA ALA A 23 5.04 -9.43 -7.98
C ALA A 23 3.90 -8.49 -7.56
N GLY A 24 4.15 -7.61 -6.59
CA GLY A 24 3.19 -6.65 -6.07
C GLY A 24 3.57 -6.16 -4.68
N VAL A 25 2.72 -5.33 -4.10
CA VAL A 25 2.85 -4.76 -2.76
C VAL A 25 1.73 -5.32 -1.89
N ILE A 26 2.05 -5.68 -0.64
CA ILE A 26 1.06 -5.99 0.38
C ILE A 26 1.26 -5.02 1.55
N ALA A 27 0.17 -4.49 2.09
CA ALA A 27 0.19 -3.62 3.25
C ALA A 27 -0.88 -4.03 4.26
N LEU A 28 -0.60 -3.84 5.55
CA LEU A 28 -1.60 -4.09 6.59
C LEU A 28 -2.75 -3.08 6.51
N VAL A 29 -2.42 -1.79 6.38
CA VAL A 29 -3.41 -0.70 6.39
C VAL A 29 -3.15 0.23 5.21
N ASP A 30 -4.18 0.57 4.45
CA ASP A 30 -4.22 1.70 3.53
C ASP A 30 -4.96 2.87 4.16
N ARG A 31 -4.30 4.03 4.25
CA ARG A 31 -4.85 5.27 4.81
C ARG A 31 -5.68 6.08 3.82
N GLU A 32 -5.84 5.58 2.59
CA GLU A 32 -6.68 6.21 1.56
C GLU A 32 -6.22 7.66 1.21
N GLU A 33 -4.92 7.94 1.32
CA GLU A 33 -4.30 9.24 1.01
C GLU A 33 -3.70 9.29 -0.41
N GLY A 34 -4.29 8.55 -1.36
CA GLY A 34 -3.86 8.51 -2.76
C GLY A 34 -2.72 7.53 -3.08
N GLY A 35 -2.21 6.79 -2.09
CA GLY A 35 -1.09 5.88 -2.30
C GLY A 35 -1.41 4.65 -3.12
N THR A 36 -2.63 4.14 -3.04
CA THR A 36 -3.09 3.03 -3.87
C THR A 36 -3.05 3.41 -5.35
N GLU A 37 -3.65 4.54 -5.70
CA GLU A 37 -3.65 5.08 -7.07
C GLU A 37 -2.22 5.35 -7.55
N ASN A 38 -1.38 5.95 -6.70
CA ASN A 38 0.02 6.21 -7.03
C ASN A 38 0.80 4.94 -7.38
N ILE A 39 0.54 3.84 -6.69
CA ILE A 39 1.20 2.55 -6.92
C ILE A 39 0.62 1.84 -8.16
N THR A 40 -0.71 1.78 -8.29
CA THR A 40 -1.37 1.09 -9.40
C THR A 40 -1.16 1.79 -10.74
N ASN A 41 -1.12 3.13 -10.76
CA ASN A 41 -0.84 3.91 -11.97
C ASN A 41 0.57 3.67 -12.53
N ARG A 42 1.49 3.12 -11.71
CA ARG A 42 2.83 2.71 -12.13
C ARG A 42 2.91 1.24 -12.54
N GLY A 43 1.76 0.55 -12.65
CA GLY A 43 1.64 -0.83 -13.10
C GLY A 43 1.84 -1.89 -12.01
N PHE A 44 1.98 -1.48 -10.74
CA PHE A 44 2.17 -2.42 -9.63
C PHE A 44 0.83 -2.83 -9.03
N LYS A 45 0.69 -4.12 -8.72
CA LYS A 45 -0.44 -4.62 -7.93
C LYS A 45 -0.25 -4.23 -6.47
N LEU A 46 -1.33 -3.84 -5.80
CA LEU A 46 -1.36 -3.58 -4.37
C LEU A 46 -2.56 -4.28 -3.72
N ILE A 47 -2.32 -4.94 -2.60
CA ILE A 47 -3.36 -5.47 -1.72
C ILE A 47 -3.15 -4.85 -0.33
N SER A 48 -4.19 -4.23 0.22
CA SER A 48 -4.25 -3.85 1.62
C SER A 48 -5.19 -4.77 2.38
N ILE A 49 -4.81 -5.16 3.60
CA ILE A 49 -5.68 -5.99 4.45
C ILE A 49 -6.83 -5.17 5.01
N PHE A 50 -6.56 -3.94 5.42
CA PHE A 50 -7.56 -3.00 5.90
C PHE A 50 -7.40 -1.64 5.23
N LYS A 51 -8.51 -0.92 5.12
CA LYS A 51 -8.58 0.52 4.88
C LYS A 51 -8.75 1.26 6.20
N GLU A 52 -8.29 2.51 6.25
CA GLU A 52 -8.44 3.36 7.44
C GLU A 52 -9.90 3.48 7.88
N LYS A 53 -10.84 3.65 6.94
CA LYS A 53 -12.27 3.68 7.27
C LYS A 53 -12.75 2.40 7.98
N GLU A 54 -12.28 1.23 7.55
CA GLU A 54 -12.66 -0.05 8.15
C GLU A 54 -12.15 -0.15 9.60
N LEU A 55 -10.92 0.32 9.86
CA LEU A 55 -10.37 0.35 11.21
C LEU A 55 -11.07 1.38 12.11
N ILE A 56 -11.41 2.55 11.57
CA ILE A 56 -12.17 3.58 12.30
C ILE A 56 -13.59 3.08 12.62
N GLU A 57 -14.23 2.37 11.70
CA GLU A 57 -15.53 1.78 11.93
C GLU A 57 -15.46 0.67 13.00
N TYR A 58 -14.47 -0.23 12.88
CA TYR A 58 -14.25 -1.29 13.86
C TYR A 58 -13.95 -0.72 15.26
N SER A 59 -13.15 0.34 15.36
CA SER A 59 -12.81 0.94 16.65
C SER A 59 -14.01 1.52 17.38
N LYS A 60 -15.02 2.05 16.67
CA LYS A 60 -16.29 2.51 17.27
C LYS A 60 -17.11 1.37 17.87
N SER A 61 -16.94 0.14 17.38
CA SER A 61 -17.63 -1.04 17.91
C SER A 61 -16.96 -1.62 19.16
N LEU A 62 -15.71 -1.23 19.42
CA LEU A 62 -14.98 -1.62 20.62
C LEU A 62 -15.46 -0.78 21.79
N LYS A 63 -16.11 -1.42 22.77
CA LYS A 63 -16.44 -0.81 24.05
C LYS A 63 -15.18 -0.81 24.91
N PHE A 64 -14.47 0.30 24.94
CA PHE A 64 -13.46 0.59 25.96
C PHE A 64 -14.08 1.43 27.09
#